data_AF-G3MLJ9-F1
#
_entry.id   AF-G3MLJ9-F1
#
_cell.length_a   1.000
_cell.length_b   1.000
_cell.length_c   1.000
_cell.angle_alpha   90.00
_cell.angle_beta   90.00
_cell.angle_gamma   90.00
#
_symmetry.space_group_name_H-M   'P 1'
#
loop_
_entity.id
_entity.type
_entity.pdbx_description
1 polymer ?
#
loop_
_entity_poly.entity_id
_entity_poly.type
_entity_poly.pdbx_seq_one_letter_code
_entity_poly.pdbx_strand_id
1 'polypeptide(L)'
;MNAVDIIRELGDPDELYDVESKVVMKLGEPWRPAVLPVNLCIEDGGLRITTTSKGFVANRALLCEHRVVTAAFCGCSAFFSYKRFASAARKVLAQVKTLVIIHNRDHVMNLVRWFPSVDTLVLHHDLRYQVVPETGMPIQGDKQPKLKRLLGSTAAMGTNNLLMDPETVAALISRCPELYEVQTAVHKLVDSPDPCLVHALTENRLLRTSASLVLGLSFERMDGRMTAISEENITPEIVVKASELFPRVTRLEVSTGTLESVTQICRFHDVTDLTLRYEGSPPCPFGHLFEEGLMELRLKHLSLCNVSGIRLNAIATNWPNLESISLFYCSLVPDEPLISPGCFQSLANVRMRLVTEVKLDAYAMNALFSTATNITTLHLDGTIMCGLFLAHCRYQTFINIQRLTLATDAQLSALAVTVDDLRCLASSLRTLRHAATDSFHLRLSFQFYMPNVKLHWCHCTTCAAEFPRLNALQNALWTGVVA
;
A
#
# COMPACT_ATOMS: atom_id res chain seq x y z
N MET A 1 10.64 4.52 -6.52
CA MET A 1 10.73 4.39 -5.05
C MET A 1 9.36 4.67 -4.47
N ASN A 2 8.72 3.67 -3.87
CA ASN A 2 7.37 3.78 -3.30
C ASN A 2 7.41 4.30 -1.84
N ALA A 3 6.24 4.49 -1.21
CA ALA A 3 6.15 4.97 0.17
C ALA A 3 6.90 4.07 1.17
N VAL A 4 6.81 2.74 1.01
CA VAL A 4 7.43 1.77 1.92
C VAL A 4 8.95 1.82 1.81
N ASP A 5 9.52 2.00 0.61
CA ASP A 5 10.96 2.15 0.41
C ASP A 5 11.51 3.36 1.18
N ILE A 6 10.77 4.49 1.18
CA ILE A 6 11.13 5.69 1.95
C ILE A 6 11.08 5.41 3.46
N ILE A 7 10.07 4.67 3.92
CA ILE A 7 9.93 4.29 5.34
C ILE A 7 11.07 3.36 5.77
N ARG A 8 11.51 2.44 4.90
CA ARG A 8 12.66 1.55 5.18
C ARG A 8 13.96 2.30 5.44
N GLU A 9 14.15 3.48 4.86
CA GLU A 9 15.33 4.30 5.17
C GLU A 9 15.34 4.83 6.62
N LEU A 10 14.18 4.86 7.28
CA LEU A 10 14.02 5.35 8.65
C LEU A 10 14.01 4.21 9.68
N GLY A 11 13.64 3.00 9.29
CA GLY A 11 13.63 1.83 10.16
C GLY A 11 12.87 0.66 9.54
N ASP A 12 12.66 -0.39 10.32
CA ASP A 12 11.79 -1.51 9.93
C ASP A 12 10.34 -0.99 9.81
N PRO A 13 9.70 -1.01 8.62
CA PRO A 13 8.37 -0.45 8.45
C PRO A 13 7.34 -1.08 9.39
N ASP A 14 7.42 -2.39 9.65
CA ASP A 14 6.47 -3.07 10.52
C ASP A 14 6.53 -2.58 11.97
N GLU A 15 7.74 -2.26 12.44
CA GLU A 15 7.90 -1.68 13.77
C GLU A 15 7.38 -0.24 13.81
N LEU A 16 7.54 0.51 12.72
CA LEU A 16 7.11 1.90 12.67
C LEU A 16 5.59 2.05 12.56
N TYR A 17 4.87 1.03 12.10
CA TYR A 17 3.41 1.03 12.05
C TYR A 17 2.79 0.80 13.43
N ASP A 18 3.36 -0.06 14.25
CA ASP A 18 2.74 -0.48 15.52
C ASP A 18 3.17 0.36 16.74
N VAL A 19 4.02 1.38 16.53
CA VAL A 19 4.51 2.25 17.61
C VAL A 19 3.68 3.51 17.77
N GLU A 20 3.44 3.87 19.04
CA GLU A 20 2.79 5.12 19.41
C GLU A 20 3.80 6.20 19.77
N SER A 21 3.49 7.44 19.40
CA SER A 21 4.23 8.64 19.78
C SER A 21 5.72 8.65 19.42
N LYS A 22 6.16 7.84 18.44
CA LYS A 22 7.58 7.75 18.05
C LYS A 22 7.90 8.80 16.99
N VAL A 23 9.05 9.45 17.16
CA VAL A 23 9.64 10.39 16.20
C VAL A 23 10.99 9.83 15.77
N VAL A 24 11.22 9.74 14.46
CA VAL A 24 12.48 9.29 13.86
C VAL A 24 13.00 10.39 12.94
N MET A 25 14.27 10.73 13.05
CA MET A 25 14.91 11.77 12.24
C MET A 25 16.22 11.26 11.66
N LYS A 26 16.40 11.47 10.36
CA LYS A 26 17.66 11.23 9.64
C LYS A 26 18.39 12.55 9.48
N LEU A 27 19.62 12.61 9.99
CA LEU A 27 20.49 13.78 9.93
C LEU A 27 21.28 13.80 8.62
N GLY A 28 21.65 15.01 8.18
CA GLY A 28 22.53 15.18 7.02
C GLY A 28 23.99 14.92 7.33
N GLU A 29 24.36 15.01 8.61
CA GLU A 29 25.70 14.72 9.12
C GLU A 29 25.57 13.96 10.44
N PRO A 30 26.54 13.09 10.80
CA PRO A 30 26.52 12.36 12.05
C PRO A 30 26.46 13.30 13.25
N TRP A 31 25.74 12.89 14.29
CA TRP A 31 25.71 13.57 15.57
C TRP A 31 27.10 13.72 16.17
N ARG A 32 27.50 14.97 16.46
CA ARG A 32 28.81 15.31 17.03
C ARG A 32 28.82 15.65 18.53
N PRO A 33 27.74 16.13 19.18
CA PRO A 33 27.77 16.40 20.61
C PRO A 33 28.13 15.16 21.43
N ALA A 34 29.11 15.29 22.34
CA ALA A 34 29.62 14.20 23.16
C ALA A 34 28.61 13.67 24.21
N VAL A 35 27.60 14.48 24.57
CA VAL A 35 26.56 14.10 25.53
C VAL A 35 25.21 14.03 24.82
N LEU A 36 24.58 12.87 24.91
CA LEU A 36 23.24 12.64 24.42
C LEU A 36 22.21 13.16 25.44
N PRO A 37 21.28 14.05 25.05
CA PRO A 37 20.21 14.46 25.94
C PRO A 37 19.29 13.30 26.32
N VAL A 38 18.66 13.44 27.48
CA VAL A 38 17.68 12.49 27.99
C VAL A 38 16.53 12.33 26.98
N ASN A 39 16.14 11.07 26.75
CA ASN A 39 15.07 10.65 25.83
C ASN A 39 15.39 10.76 24.33
N LEU A 40 16.64 11.01 23.94
CA LEU A 40 17.08 10.76 22.57
C LEU A 40 17.85 9.46 22.52
N CYS A 41 17.64 8.67 21.47
CA CYS A 41 18.43 7.51 21.12
C CYS A 41 19.10 7.79 19.78
N ILE A 42 20.38 7.44 19.66
CA ILE A 42 21.15 7.60 18.43
C ILE A 42 21.50 6.23 17.89
N GLU A 43 21.26 6.06 16.60
CA GLU A 43 21.45 4.84 15.86
C GLU A 43 22.21 5.16 14.56
N ASP A 44 22.60 4.11 13.82
CA ASP A 44 23.18 4.23 12.49
C ASP A 44 24.41 5.16 12.41
N GLY A 45 25.40 4.91 13.28
CA GLY A 45 26.65 5.66 13.29
C GLY A 45 26.50 7.17 13.58
N GLY A 46 25.39 7.58 14.20
CA GLY A 46 25.13 9.00 14.49
C GLY A 46 24.15 9.67 13.53
N LEU A 47 23.67 8.98 12.50
CA LEU A 47 22.83 9.57 11.45
C LEU A 47 21.34 9.49 11.75
N ARG A 48 20.91 8.65 12.69
CA ARG A 48 19.50 8.50 13.04
C ARG A 48 19.25 8.83 14.50
N ILE A 49 18.28 9.70 14.75
CA ILE A 49 17.77 10.00 16.09
C ILE A 49 16.36 9.39 16.21
N THR A 50 16.13 8.64 17.27
CA THR A 50 14.80 8.15 17.66
C THR A 50 14.41 8.73 19.02
N THR A 51 13.14 9.15 19.17
CA THR A 51 12.62 9.73 20.42
C THR A 51 11.10 9.62 20.49
N THR A 52 10.50 10.04 21.60
CA THR A 52 9.05 10.21 21.73
C THR A 52 8.63 11.63 21.36
N SER A 53 7.33 11.87 21.11
CA SER A 53 6.81 13.23 20.86
C SER A 53 7.15 14.21 21.98
N LYS A 54 7.14 13.73 23.24
CA LYS A 54 7.54 14.53 24.42
C LYS A 54 9.03 14.83 24.41
N GLY A 55 9.87 13.83 24.12
CA GLY A 55 11.32 13.99 24.00
C GLY A 55 11.71 14.95 22.87
N PHE A 56 11.03 14.86 21.72
CA PHE A 56 11.20 15.79 20.60
C PHE A 56 10.90 17.24 21.00
N VAL A 57 9.78 17.48 21.70
CA VAL A 57 9.40 18.83 22.17
C VAL A 57 10.40 19.38 23.20
N ALA A 58 10.87 18.53 24.11
CA ALA A 58 11.83 18.89 25.14
C ALA A 58 13.19 19.27 24.54
N ASN A 59 13.64 18.51 23.53
CA ASN A 59 14.96 18.69 22.91
C ASN A 59 14.94 19.59 21.67
N ARG A 60 13.83 20.29 21.38
CA ARG A 60 13.66 21.07 20.14
C ARG A 60 14.78 22.08 19.86
N ALA A 61 15.35 22.71 20.89
CA ALA A 61 16.36 23.75 20.70
C ALA A 61 17.64 23.15 20.12
N LEU A 62 18.10 22.05 20.71
CA LEU A 62 19.24 21.29 20.24
C LEU A 62 18.97 20.65 18.88
N LEU A 63 17.78 20.07 18.67
CA LEU A 63 17.43 19.47 17.37
C LEU A 63 17.45 20.49 16.23
N CYS A 64 17.16 21.77 16.49
CA CYS A 64 17.29 22.84 15.48
C CYS A 64 18.74 23.15 15.07
N GLU A 65 19.74 22.74 15.86
CA GLU A 65 21.16 22.93 15.53
C GLU A 65 21.63 21.92 14.47
N HIS A 66 20.85 20.86 14.24
CA HIS A 66 21.16 19.81 13.28
C HIS A 66 20.33 19.93 12.01
N ARG A 67 20.96 19.62 10.88
CA ARG A 67 20.27 19.50 9.60
C ARG A 67 19.54 18.17 9.53
N VAL A 68 18.23 18.19 9.73
CA VAL A 68 17.35 17.03 9.49
C VAL A 68 17.00 16.97 8.01
N VAL A 69 17.21 15.82 7.37
CA VAL A 69 16.94 15.61 5.93
C VAL A 69 15.59 14.93 5.72
N THR A 70 15.31 13.92 6.56
CA THR A 70 14.08 13.14 6.56
C THR A 70 13.57 12.98 7.98
N ALA A 71 12.26 13.04 8.18
CA ALA A 71 11.64 12.76 9.47
C ALA A 71 10.40 11.88 9.33
N ALA A 72 10.16 11.01 10.31
CA ALA A 72 8.92 10.26 10.49
C ALA A 72 8.26 10.59 11.84
N PHE A 73 6.94 10.79 11.80
CA PHE A 73 6.09 10.83 12.97
C PHE A 73 5.16 9.61 12.95
N CYS A 74 5.35 8.69 13.89
CA CYS A 74 4.62 7.43 13.96
C CYS A 74 3.65 7.46 15.14
N GLY A 75 2.34 7.33 14.87
CA GLY A 75 1.32 7.32 15.92
C GLY A 75 1.35 8.57 16.80
N CYS A 76 1.78 9.71 16.26
CA CYS A 76 1.87 10.97 16.99
C CYS A 76 0.50 11.68 16.99
N SER A 77 0.29 12.58 17.97
CA SER A 77 -0.88 13.45 17.98
C SER A 77 -0.88 14.39 16.77
N ALA A 78 -2.07 14.69 16.25
CA ALA A 78 -2.24 15.67 15.19
C ALA A 78 -1.62 17.03 15.56
N PHE A 79 -1.06 17.74 14.58
CA PHE A 79 -0.45 19.04 14.85
C PHE A 79 -1.45 20.09 15.33
N PHE A 80 -2.70 20.04 14.83
CA PHE A 80 -3.74 20.96 15.31
C PHE A 80 -4.12 20.73 16.78
N SER A 81 -3.97 19.49 17.29
CA SER A 81 -4.40 19.14 18.65
C SER A 81 -3.32 19.39 19.71
N TYR A 82 -2.04 19.29 19.35
CA TYR A 82 -0.93 19.52 20.30
C TYR A 82 0.00 20.67 19.89
N LYS A 83 -0.35 21.89 20.34
CA LYS A 83 0.36 23.14 19.98
C LYS A 83 1.87 23.13 20.23
N ARG A 84 2.35 22.52 21.34
CA ARG A 84 3.80 22.48 21.65
C ARG A 84 4.56 21.60 20.65
N PHE A 85 3.98 20.47 20.27
CA PHE A 85 4.53 19.58 19.26
C PHE A 85 4.52 20.22 17.87
N ALA A 86 3.41 20.82 17.46
CA ALA A 86 3.34 21.56 16.19
C ALA A 86 4.34 22.73 16.11
N SER A 87 4.57 23.42 17.23
CA SER A 87 5.58 24.49 17.29
C SER A 87 7.01 23.92 17.18
N ALA A 88 7.31 22.83 17.87
CA ALA A 88 8.60 22.15 17.75
C ALA A 88 8.85 21.61 16.33
N ALA A 89 7.85 20.95 15.74
CA ALA A 89 7.96 20.36 14.40
C ALA A 89 8.24 21.44 13.34
N ARG A 90 7.49 22.56 13.36
CA ARG A 90 7.72 23.66 12.42
C ARG A 90 9.12 24.29 12.52
N LYS A 91 9.73 24.27 13.72
CA LYS A 91 11.08 24.81 13.92
C LYS A 91 12.16 23.82 13.48
N VAL A 92 12.09 22.59 13.98
CA VAL A 92 13.11 21.55 13.71
C VAL A 92 13.07 21.12 12.25
N LEU A 93 11.88 21.01 11.65
CA LEU A 93 11.70 20.51 10.29
C LEU A 93 11.68 21.62 9.23
N ALA A 94 12.12 22.84 9.55
CA ALA A 94 12.03 23.99 8.67
C ALA A 94 12.71 23.80 7.30
N GLN A 95 13.69 22.90 7.20
CA GLN A 95 14.46 22.60 5.98
C GLN A 95 14.37 21.13 5.55
N VAL A 96 13.47 20.35 6.14
CA VAL A 96 13.30 18.93 5.81
C VAL A 96 12.75 18.78 4.41
N LYS A 97 13.31 17.83 3.66
CA LYS A 97 12.87 17.50 2.30
C LYS A 97 11.79 16.42 2.31
N THR A 98 11.96 15.40 3.13
CA THR A 98 11.04 14.26 3.17
C THR A 98 10.39 14.14 4.54
N LEU A 99 9.07 14.20 4.57
CA LEU A 99 8.26 14.05 5.77
C LEU A 99 7.36 12.81 5.64
N VAL A 100 7.47 11.91 6.60
CA VAL A 100 6.63 10.73 6.73
C VAL A 100 5.72 10.92 7.95
N ILE A 101 4.44 10.67 7.79
CA ILE A 101 3.49 10.61 8.90
C ILE A 101 2.77 9.27 8.79
N ILE A 102 2.94 8.43 9.81
CA ILE A 102 2.23 7.16 9.96
C ILE A 102 1.07 7.38 10.94
N HIS A 103 -0.14 6.99 10.54
CA HIS A 103 -1.38 7.30 11.28
C HIS A 103 -1.70 8.80 11.29
N ASN A 104 -1.60 9.42 10.10
CA ASN A 104 -1.87 10.84 9.93
C ASN A 104 -3.32 11.18 10.29
N ARG A 105 -3.50 12.28 11.03
CA ARG A 105 -4.82 12.83 11.40
C ARG A 105 -4.98 14.27 10.92
N ASP A 106 -3.97 14.85 10.28
CA ASP A 106 -4.00 16.23 9.79
C ASP A 106 -4.46 16.27 8.33
N HIS A 107 -5.08 17.37 7.91
CA HIS A 107 -5.39 17.58 6.49
C HIS A 107 -4.11 17.86 5.70
N VAL A 108 -3.99 17.28 4.51
CA VAL A 108 -2.84 17.45 3.61
C VAL A 108 -2.54 18.93 3.34
N MET A 109 -3.58 19.75 3.12
CA MET A 109 -3.43 21.17 2.82
C MET A 109 -2.82 21.95 3.98
N ASN A 110 -3.09 21.52 5.22
CA ASN A 110 -2.47 22.09 6.40
C ASN A 110 -1.00 21.69 6.50
N LEU A 111 -0.67 20.43 6.21
CA LEU A 111 0.71 19.92 6.22
C LEU A 111 1.57 20.66 5.18
N VAL A 112 1.08 20.79 3.95
CA VAL A 112 1.75 21.55 2.87
C VAL A 112 2.02 22.99 3.29
N ARG A 113 1.08 23.63 3.97
CA ARG A 113 1.25 24.99 4.49
C ARG A 113 2.26 25.06 5.64
N TRP A 114 2.23 24.10 6.57
CA TRP A 114 3.10 24.12 7.75
C TRP A 114 4.55 23.74 7.44
N PHE A 115 4.77 22.95 6.40
CA PHE A 115 6.07 22.43 6.01
C PHE A 115 6.40 22.74 4.53
N PRO A 116 6.55 24.03 4.15
CA PRO A 116 6.68 24.42 2.75
C PRO A 116 7.98 23.93 2.07
N SER A 117 8.99 23.54 2.86
CA SER A 117 10.27 23.00 2.34
C SER A 117 10.21 21.53 1.93
N VAL A 118 9.15 20.82 2.33
CA VAL A 118 8.99 19.39 2.04
C VAL A 118 8.72 19.20 0.54
N ASP A 119 9.53 18.38 -0.10
CA ASP A 119 9.34 17.94 -1.49
C ASP A 119 8.60 16.61 -1.58
N THR A 120 8.72 15.76 -0.56
CA THR A 120 8.12 14.42 -0.53
C THR A 120 7.37 14.23 0.77
N LEU A 121 6.03 14.18 0.68
CA LEU A 121 5.15 13.92 1.81
C LEU A 121 4.59 12.50 1.70
N VAL A 122 4.82 11.69 2.72
CA VAL A 122 4.30 10.32 2.81
C VAL A 122 3.29 10.26 3.95
N LEU A 123 2.01 10.08 3.61
CA LEU A 123 0.90 9.89 4.55
C LEU A 123 0.53 8.40 4.57
N HIS A 124 1.36 7.61 5.22
CA HIS A 124 1.13 6.18 5.29
C HIS A 124 0.10 5.87 6.38
N HIS A 125 -0.85 4.99 6.08
CA HIS A 125 -1.98 4.74 6.99
C HIS A 125 -2.69 6.05 7.36
N ASP A 126 -2.99 6.87 6.35
CA ASP A 126 -3.73 8.11 6.54
C ASP A 126 -5.11 7.80 7.12
N LEU A 127 -5.39 8.38 8.29
CA LEU A 127 -6.65 8.17 8.97
C LEU A 127 -7.72 9.13 8.47
N ARG A 128 -7.42 10.06 7.56
CA ARG A 128 -8.32 11.16 7.22
C ARG A 128 -8.81 11.06 5.78
N TYR A 129 -10.11 11.27 5.58
CA TYR A 129 -10.63 11.61 4.25
C TYR A 129 -10.23 13.06 3.94
N GLN A 130 -9.49 13.25 2.85
CA GLN A 130 -8.88 14.53 2.53
C GLN A 130 -9.84 15.39 1.72
N VAL A 131 -10.32 16.43 2.38
CA VAL A 131 -11.18 17.46 1.79
C VAL A 131 -10.56 18.84 1.98
N VAL A 132 -10.91 19.78 1.10
CA VAL A 132 -10.54 21.18 1.27
C VAL A 132 -11.21 21.69 2.54
N PRO A 133 -10.47 22.23 3.53
CA PRO A 133 -11.09 22.75 4.73
C PRO A 133 -12.06 23.90 4.40
N GLU A 134 -13.30 23.84 4.92
CA GLU A 134 -14.34 24.88 4.74
C GLU A 134 -13.86 26.28 5.16
N THR A 135 -13.01 26.32 6.19
CA THR A 135 -12.24 27.52 6.50
C THR A 135 -11.08 27.60 5.52
N GLY A 136 -11.34 28.21 4.36
CA GLY A 136 -10.34 28.58 3.38
C GLY A 136 -9.28 29.46 4.03
N MET A 137 -8.30 28.84 4.67
CA MET A 137 -7.22 29.56 5.32
C MET A 137 -6.21 29.88 4.23
N PRO A 138 -6.02 31.16 3.87
CA PRO A 138 -4.99 31.54 2.92
C PRO A 138 -3.63 31.02 3.39
N ILE A 139 -2.73 30.76 2.45
CA ILE A 139 -1.33 30.48 2.76
C ILE A 139 -0.79 31.74 3.43
N GLN A 140 -0.70 31.74 4.76
CA GLN A 140 0.01 32.80 5.48
C GLN A 140 1.50 32.51 5.37
N GLY A 141 2.18 33.27 4.50
CA GLY A 141 3.64 33.29 4.38
C GLY A 141 4.11 33.38 2.92
N ASP A 142 5.23 34.09 2.70
CA ASP A 142 5.82 34.35 1.37
C ASP A 142 6.46 33.12 0.71
N LYS A 143 6.50 31.96 1.38
CA LYS A 143 7.17 30.76 0.87
C LYS A 143 6.17 29.86 0.15
N GLN A 144 6.30 29.81 -1.18
CA GLN A 144 5.59 28.82 -1.99
C GLN A 144 5.97 27.39 -1.56
N PRO A 145 4.99 26.47 -1.43
CA PRO A 145 5.27 25.06 -1.14
C PRO A 145 6.10 24.40 -2.24
N LYS A 146 7.03 23.53 -1.84
CA LYS A 146 7.94 22.79 -2.74
C LYS A 146 7.53 21.34 -2.99
N LEU A 147 6.29 20.98 -2.66
CA LEU A 147 5.83 19.60 -2.75
C LEU A 147 5.92 19.10 -4.20
N LYS A 148 6.60 17.97 -4.37
CA LYS A 148 6.80 17.27 -5.65
C LYS A 148 6.06 15.94 -5.69
N ARG A 149 5.98 15.25 -4.55
CA ARG A 149 5.42 13.91 -4.41
C ARG A 149 4.53 13.83 -3.18
N LEU A 150 3.30 13.38 -3.38
CA LEU A 150 2.39 13.01 -2.31
C LEU A 150 2.06 11.52 -2.41
N LEU A 151 2.57 10.75 -1.46
CA LEU A 151 2.39 9.30 -1.40
C LEU A 151 1.60 8.94 -0.16
N GLY A 152 0.87 7.83 -0.19
CA GLY A 152 0.14 7.42 0.99
C GLY A 152 -0.86 6.31 0.74
N SER A 153 -1.48 5.86 1.82
CA SER A 153 -2.45 4.78 1.83
C SER A 153 -3.50 5.02 2.89
N THR A 154 -4.75 4.60 2.66
CA THR A 154 -5.81 4.60 3.66
C THR A 154 -6.10 3.16 4.06
N ALA A 155 -5.23 2.61 4.92
CA ALA A 155 -5.26 1.19 5.32
C ALA A 155 -6.58 0.77 6.01
N ALA A 156 -7.25 1.69 6.71
CA ALA A 156 -8.58 1.43 7.26
C ALA A 156 -9.57 0.98 6.16
N MET A 157 -9.55 1.67 5.02
CA MET A 157 -10.46 1.39 3.91
C MET A 157 -9.91 0.31 2.97
N GLY A 158 -8.87 -0.42 3.38
CA GLY A 158 -8.29 -1.49 2.57
C GLY A 158 -7.66 -1.02 1.25
N THR A 159 -7.27 0.26 1.15
CA THR A 159 -6.71 0.83 -0.07
C THR A 159 -5.25 1.26 0.12
N ASN A 160 -4.47 1.06 -0.95
CA ASN A 160 -3.08 1.48 -1.02
C ASN A 160 -2.89 2.93 -1.47
N ASN A 161 -4.00 3.68 -1.63
CA ASN A 161 -3.99 5.07 -2.09
C ASN A 161 -4.62 5.99 -1.06
N LEU A 162 -4.39 7.29 -1.19
CA LEU A 162 -5.06 8.31 -0.39
C LEU A 162 -6.51 8.49 -0.86
N LEU A 163 -7.41 8.71 0.09
CA LEU A 163 -8.78 9.10 -0.21
C LEU A 163 -8.90 10.62 -0.17
N MET A 164 -9.00 11.22 -1.35
CA MET A 164 -9.08 12.67 -1.52
C MET A 164 -10.22 13.03 -2.47
N ASP A 165 -10.94 14.11 -2.15
CA ASP A 165 -11.89 14.68 -3.11
C ASP A 165 -11.17 15.35 -4.30
N PRO A 166 -11.83 15.47 -5.47
CA PRO A 166 -11.22 16.08 -6.66
C PRO A 166 -10.77 17.53 -6.42
N GLU A 167 -11.53 18.28 -5.62
CA GLU A 167 -11.25 19.66 -5.27
C GLU A 167 -9.93 19.80 -4.49
N THR A 168 -9.62 18.87 -3.58
CA THR A 168 -8.35 18.82 -2.85
C THR A 168 -7.20 18.56 -3.80
N VAL A 169 -7.36 17.63 -4.75
CA VAL A 169 -6.31 17.33 -5.72
C VAL A 169 -6.05 18.55 -6.61
N ALA A 170 -7.10 19.20 -7.12
CA ALA A 170 -6.97 20.43 -7.91
C ALA A 170 -6.33 21.58 -7.09
N ALA A 171 -6.72 21.72 -5.82
CA ALA A 171 -6.11 22.71 -4.92
C ALA A 171 -4.62 22.42 -4.65
N LEU A 172 -4.23 21.14 -4.53
CA LEU A 172 -2.82 20.73 -4.41
C LEU A 172 -2.04 21.09 -5.68
N ILE A 173 -2.58 20.74 -6.84
CA ILE A 173 -1.99 21.05 -8.15
C ILE A 173 -1.76 22.55 -8.32
N SER A 174 -2.76 23.36 -7.97
CA SER A 174 -2.68 24.82 -8.07
C SER A 174 -1.64 25.43 -7.12
N ARG A 175 -1.49 24.88 -5.91
CA ARG A 175 -0.58 25.42 -4.88
C ARG A 175 0.84 24.86 -4.93
N CYS A 176 1.03 23.73 -5.60
CA CYS A 176 2.31 23.02 -5.68
C CYS A 176 2.68 22.85 -7.17
N PRO A 177 3.25 23.87 -7.82
CA PRO A 177 3.53 23.83 -9.26
C PRO A 177 4.59 22.78 -9.64
N GLU A 178 5.41 22.32 -8.70
CA GLU A 178 6.42 21.27 -8.90
C GLU A 178 5.88 19.84 -8.68
N LEU A 179 4.59 19.70 -8.35
CA LEU A 179 3.94 18.41 -8.08
C LEU A 179 3.89 17.54 -9.34
N TYR A 180 4.55 16.39 -9.29
CA TYR A 180 4.57 15.43 -10.40
C TYR A 180 4.02 14.04 -10.05
N GLU A 181 3.78 13.75 -8.77
CA GLU A 181 3.25 12.45 -8.32
C GLU A 181 2.26 12.65 -7.18
N VAL A 182 1.05 12.10 -7.33
CA VAL A 182 0.01 12.04 -6.30
C VAL A 182 -0.60 10.65 -6.31
N GLN A 183 -0.52 9.96 -5.17
CA GLN A 183 -1.07 8.62 -5.01
C GLN A 183 -2.54 8.66 -4.55
N THR A 184 -3.41 9.09 -5.46
CA THR A 184 -4.88 9.16 -5.29
C THR A 184 -5.56 8.88 -6.62
N ALA A 185 -6.84 8.55 -6.61
CA ALA A 185 -7.61 8.44 -7.84
C ALA A 185 -7.76 9.81 -8.50
N VAL A 186 -7.49 9.89 -9.81
CA VAL A 186 -7.53 11.15 -10.59
C VAL A 186 -8.56 11.12 -11.71
N HIS A 187 -9.36 10.05 -11.81
CA HIS A 187 -10.34 9.88 -12.88
C HIS A 187 -11.35 11.05 -12.98
N LYS A 188 -11.78 11.61 -11.84
CA LYS A 188 -12.66 12.79 -11.78
C LYS A 188 -12.02 14.09 -12.26
N LEU A 189 -10.69 14.14 -12.39
CA LEU A 189 -9.97 15.27 -13.01
C LEU A 189 -9.78 15.06 -14.52
N VAL A 190 -9.67 13.80 -14.95
CA VAL A 190 -9.53 13.43 -16.37
C VAL A 190 -10.82 13.72 -17.13
N ASP A 191 -11.97 13.43 -16.52
CA ASP A 191 -13.28 13.57 -17.15
C ASP A 191 -14.27 14.29 -16.22
N SER A 192 -13.94 15.55 -15.89
CA SER A 192 -14.82 16.39 -15.07
C SER A 192 -15.75 17.23 -15.96
N PRO A 193 -17.03 17.39 -15.57
CA PRO A 193 -17.88 18.43 -16.15
C PRO A 193 -17.45 19.84 -15.70
N ASP A 194 -16.69 19.97 -14.61
CA ASP A 194 -16.15 21.25 -14.17
C ASP A 194 -14.89 21.61 -14.97
N PRO A 195 -14.93 22.67 -15.82
CA PRO A 195 -13.79 23.08 -16.61
C PRO A 195 -12.59 23.50 -15.76
N CYS A 196 -12.80 23.95 -14.51
CA CYS A 196 -11.72 24.35 -13.61
C CYS A 196 -10.85 23.16 -13.21
N LEU A 197 -11.48 22.00 -12.95
CA LEU A 197 -10.77 20.76 -12.56
C LEU A 197 -9.97 20.21 -13.74
N VAL A 198 -10.55 20.19 -14.94
CA VAL A 198 -9.85 19.77 -16.17
C VAL A 198 -8.69 20.72 -16.50
N HIS A 199 -8.91 22.02 -16.36
CA HIS A 199 -7.88 23.03 -16.60
C HIS A 199 -6.71 22.86 -15.63
N ALA A 200 -6.97 22.63 -14.34
CA ALA A 200 -5.92 22.40 -13.35
C ALA A 200 -4.98 21.24 -13.76
N LEU A 201 -5.55 20.12 -14.24
CA LEU A 201 -4.77 18.99 -14.71
C LEU A 201 -4.01 19.31 -16.01
N THR A 202 -4.64 20.05 -16.93
CA THR A 202 -4.05 20.39 -18.24
C THR A 202 -2.85 21.34 -18.10
N GLU A 203 -2.93 22.31 -17.19
CA GLU A 203 -1.86 23.28 -16.94
C GLU A 203 -0.65 22.67 -16.22
N ASN A 204 -0.86 21.66 -15.35
CA ASN A 204 0.25 21.01 -14.65
C ASN A 204 0.91 19.92 -15.53
N ARG A 205 1.86 20.38 -16.34
CA ARG A 205 2.65 19.51 -17.23
C ARG A 205 3.50 18.47 -16.49
N LEU A 206 3.89 18.73 -15.24
CA LEU A 206 4.75 17.83 -14.48
C LEU A 206 3.97 16.60 -13.99
N LEU A 207 2.74 16.78 -13.51
CA LEU A 207 1.89 15.67 -13.09
C LEU A 207 1.60 14.69 -14.23
N ARG A 208 1.53 15.19 -15.47
CA ARG A 208 1.40 14.35 -16.68
C ARG A 208 2.61 13.46 -16.96
N THR A 209 3.75 13.74 -16.32
CA THR A 209 4.95 12.88 -16.36
C THR A 209 4.99 11.85 -15.22
N SER A 210 3.93 11.77 -14.40
CA SER A 210 3.83 10.79 -13.33
C SER A 210 4.04 9.38 -13.85
N ALA A 211 4.89 8.63 -13.15
CA ALA A 211 5.09 7.21 -13.40
C ALA A 211 3.95 6.36 -12.83
N SER A 212 3.11 6.91 -11.95
CA SER A 212 2.01 6.21 -11.29
C SER A 212 0.67 6.88 -11.57
N LEU A 213 -0.34 6.08 -11.90
CA LEU A 213 -1.70 6.55 -12.19
C LEU A 213 -2.73 5.63 -11.54
N VAL A 214 -3.73 6.22 -10.89
CA VAL A 214 -4.85 5.50 -10.26
C VAL A 214 -6.16 6.00 -10.87
N LEU A 215 -6.92 5.09 -11.48
CA LEU A 215 -8.21 5.32 -12.10
C LEU A 215 -9.28 4.52 -11.35
N GLY A 216 -10.26 5.21 -10.77
CA GLY A 216 -11.30 4.64 -9.93
C GLY A 216 -10.88 4.48 -8.46
N LEU A 217 -11.85 4.22 -7.59
CA LEU A 217 -11.64 3.89 -6.17
C LEU A 217 -12.41 2.63 -5.81
N SER A 218 -11.73 1.73 -5.11
CA SER A 218 -12.29 0.50 -4.57
C SER A 218 -11.75 0.26 -3.16
N PHE A 219 -12.54 -0.35 -2.29
CA PHE A 219 -12.17 -0.65 -0.91
C PHE A 219 -12.13 -2.14 -0.66
N GLU A 220 -11.13 -2.61 0.08
CA GLU A 220 -11.09 -3.98 0.62
C GLU A 220 -11.81 -3.97 1.96
N ARG A 221 -12.92 -4.71 2.07
CA ARG A 221 -13.69 -4.89 3.30
C ARG A 221 -12.90 -5.72 4.31
N MET A 222 -13.32 -5.69 5.57
CA MET A 222 -12.68 -6.49 6.64
C MET A 222 -12.80 -8.01 6.42
N ASP A 223 -13.87 -8.45 5.73
CA ASP A 223 -14.01 -9.84 5.29
C ASP A 223 -13.23 -10.12 3.99
N GLY A 224 -12.42 -9.15 3.54
CA GLY A 224 -11.65 -9.07 2.31
C GLY A 224 -12.42 -8.61 1.08
N ARG A 225 -13.77 -8.59 1.07
CA ARG A 225 -14.54 -8.38 -0.17
C ARG A 225 -14.27 -7.01 -0.75
N MET A 226 -14.20 -6.88 -2.06
CA MET A 226 -14.06 -5.56 -2.67
C MET A 226 -15.41 -4.87 -2.82
N THR A 227 -15.49 -3.61 -2.39
CA THR A 227 -16.65 -2.74 -2.64
C THR A 227 -16.22 -1.53 -3.46
N ALA A 228 -16.97 -1.30 -4.55
CA ALA A 228 -16.90 -0.11 -5.37
C ALA A 228 -17.68 1.04 -4.74
N ILE A 229 -17.24 2.28 -4.96
CA ILE A 229 -18.20 3.39 -5.00
C ILE A 229 -18.80 3.36 -6.40
N SER A 230 -20.04 2.91 -6.54
CA SER A 230 -20.69 2.69 -7.86
C SER A 230 -20.71 3.92 -8.77
N GLU A 231 -20.63 5.12 -8.20
CA GLU A 231 -20.55 6.40 -8.89
C GLU A 231 -19.15 6.72 -9.47
N GLU A 232 -18.16 5.85 -9.26
CA GLU A 232 -16.76 6.04 -9.66
C GLU A 232 -16.25 5.00 -10.66
N ASN A 233 -17.17 4.26 -11.30
CA ASN A 233 -16.82 3.28 -12.32
C ASN A 233 -16.17 3.92 -13.56
N ILE A 234 -15.00 3.42 -13.95
CA ILE A 234 -14.24 3.96 -15.07
C ILE A 234 -14.79 3.46 -16.40
N THR A 235 -15.13 4.41 -17.28
CA THR A 235 -15.55 4.14 -18.67
C THR A 235 -14.36 4.03 -19.62
N PRO A 236 -14.53 3.42 -20.81
CA PRO A 236 -13.45 3.26 -21.77
C PRO A 236 -12.87 4.59 -22.24
N GLU A 237 -13.71 5.62 -22.37
CA GLU A 237 -13.31 6.97 -22.79
C GLU A 237 -12.36 7.61 -21.78
N ILE A 238 -12.57 7.39 -20.47
CA ILE A 238 -11.67 7.88 -19.42
C ILE A 238 -10.31 7.20 -19.53
N VAL A 239 -10.26 5.89 -19.79
CA VAL A 239 -9.00 5.16 -19.98
C VAL A 239 -8.24 5.70 -21.19
N VAL A 240 -8.92 5.94 -22.31
CA VAL A 240 -8.32 6.52 -23.53
C VAL A 240 -7.76 7.91 -23.24
N LYS A 241 -8.57 8.83 -22.71
CA LYS A 241 -8.13 10.20 -22.36
C LYS A 241 -6.95 10.18 -21.39
N ALA A 242 -6.99 9.31 -20.39
CA ALA A 242 -5.90 9.16 -19.43
C ALA A 242 -4.61 8.68 -20.10
N SER A 243 -4.68 7.75 -21.06
CA SER A 243 -3.49 7.29 -21.80
C SER A 243 -2.83 8.40 -22.62
N GLU A 244 -3.62 9.32 -23.17
CA GLU A 244 -3.12 10.49 -23.91
C GLU A 244 -2.53 11.56 -22.97
N LEU A 245 -3.13 11.74 -21.79
CA LEU A 245 -2.68 12.71 -20.80
C LEU A 245 -1.42 12.26 -20.08
N PHE A 246 -1.28 10.97 -19.79
CA PHE A 246 -0.20 10.37 -19.01
C PHE A 246 0.57 9.30 -19.81
N PRO A 247 1.38 9.70 -20.81
CA PRO A 247 2.00 8.76 -21.74
C PRO A 247 3.17 7.94 -21.16
N ARG A 248 3.65 8.26 -19.95
CA ARG A 248 4.85 7.64 -19.34
C ARG A 248 4.54 6.81 -18.09
N VAL A 249 3.30 6.36 -17.96
CA VAL A 249 2.86 5.58 -16.79
C VAL A 249 3.52 4.21 -16.83
N THR A 250 4.25 3.89 -15.76
CA THR A 250 4.81 2.54 -15.55
C THR A 250 4.00 1.75 -14.53
N ARG A 251 3.28 2.43 -13.63
CA ARG A 251 2.38 1.84 -12.64
C ARG A 251 0.96 2.32 -12.84
N LEU A 252 0.07 1.40 -13.14
CA LEU A 252 -1.33 1.67 -13.41
C LEU A 252 -2.22 0.85 -12.49
N GLU A 253 -3.13 1.55 -11.82
CA GLU A 253 -4.22 0.95 -11.06
C GLU A 253 -5.55 1.37 -11.68
N VAL A 254 -6.40 0.39 -12.02
CA VAL A 254 -7.71 0.61 -12.63
C VAL A 254 -8.78 -0.17 -11.88
N SER A 255 -9.83 0.51 -11.46
CA SER A 255 -11.08 -0.09 -10.99
C SER A 255 -12.18 0.18 -12.01
N THR A 256 -12.83 -0.87 -12.54
CA THR A 256 -13.86 -0.73 -13.58
C THR A 256 -14.87 -1.88 -13.54
N GLY A 257 -16.10 -1.59 -13.97
CA GLY A 257 -17.16 -2.58 -14.16
C GLY A 257 -17.35 -3.05 -15.60
N THR A 258 -16.56 -2.56 -16.58
CA THR A 258 -16.77 -2.84 -18.01
C THR A 258 -15.58 -3.51 -18.66
N LEU A 259 -15.84 -4.47 -19.55
CA LEU A 259 -14.81 -5.21 -20.27
C LEU A 259 -14.12 -4.31 -21.31
N GLU A 260 -14.84 -3.37 -21.91
CA GLU A 260 -14.26 -2.42 -22.85
C GLU A 260 -13.15 -1.59 -22.17
N SER A 261 -13.36 -1.13 -20.93
CA SER A 261 -12.32 -0.38 -20.18
C SER A 261 -11.07 -1.21 -19.94
N VAL A 262 -11.23 -2.50 -19.65
CA VAL A 262 -10.10 -3.44 -19.48
C VAL A 262 -9.28 -3.52 -20.77
N THR A 263 -9.93 -3.64 -21.93
CA THR A 263 -9.20 -3.72 -23.22
C THR A 263 -8.43 -2.44 -23.53
N GLN A 264 -8.89 -1.27 -23.09
CA GLN A 264 -8.21 0.00 -23.37
C GLN A 264 -6.94 0.19 -22.53
N ILE A 265 -6.68 -0.65 -21.51
CA ILE A 265 -5.45 -0.61 -20.71
C ILE A 265 -4.20 -0.84 -21.57
N CYS A 266 -4.32 -1.58 -22.68
CA CYS A 266 -3.23 -1.85 -23.62
C CYS A 266 -2.56 -0.58 -24.19
N ARG A 267 -3.28 0.55 -24.16
CA ARG A 267 -2.78 1.84 -24.63
C ARG A 267 -1.64 2.41 -23.79
N PHE A 268 -1.48 1.92 -22.56
CA PHE A 268 -0.38 2.32 -21.69
C PHE A 268 0.85 1.43 -21.93
N HIS A 269 1.60 1.74 -23.00
CA HIS A 269 2.69 0.88 -23.49
C HIS A 269 3.86 0.66 -22.51
N ASP A 270 4.10 1.60 -21.58
CA ASP A 270 5.22 1.55 -20.64
C ASP A 270 4.88 0.85 -19.30
N VAL A 271 3.66 0.31 -19.15
CA VAL A 271 3.22 -0.29 -17.89
C VAL A 271 3.98 -1.57 -17.56
N THR A 272 4.57 -1.58 -16.38
CA THR A 272 5.24 -2.73 -15.75
C THR A 272 4.53 -3.21 -14.48
N ASP A 273 3.77 -2.32 -13.82
CA ASP A 273 3.03 -2.62 -12.60
C ASP A 273 1.54 -2.40 -12.88
N LEU A 274 0.76 -3.47 -12.99
CA LEU A 274 -0.68 -3.40 -13.25
C LEU A 274 -1.48 -3.91 -12.05
N THR A 275 -2.41 -3.09 -11.57
CA THR A 275 -3.47 -3.50 -10.65
C THR A 275 -4.82 -3.29 -11.33
N LEU A 276 -5.50 -4.38 -11.71
CA LEU A 276 -6.87 -4.33 -12.21
C LEU A 276 -7.82 -4.84 -11.14
N ARG A 277 -8.88 -4.08 -10.89
CA ARG A 277 -10.02 -4.50 -10.08
C ARG A 277 -11.29 -4.42 -10.90
N TYR A 278 -11.89 -5.58 -11.12
CA TYR A 278 -13.12 -5.66 -11.88
C TYR A 278 -14.32 -5.73 -10.94
N GLU A 279 -15.28 -4.81 -11.10
CA GLU A 279 -16.40 -4.64 -10.17
C GLU A 279 -17.72 -5.13 -10.77
N GLY A 280 -17.69 -5.62 -12.02
CA GLY A 280 -18.84 -6.18 -12.71
C GLY A 280 -19.24 -7.57 -12.21
N SER A 281 -20.50 -7.92 -12.47
CA SER A 281 -21.05 -9.27 -12.33
C SER A 281 -21.66 -9.67 -13.68
N PRO A 282 -21.24 -10.78 -14.31
CA PRO A 282 -20.29 -11.80 -13.81
C PRO A 282 -18.83 -11.32 -13.76
N PRO A 283 -17.90 -12.06 -13.10
CA PRO A 283 -16.46 -11.73 -13.06
C PRO A 283 -15.83 -11.56 -14.44
N CYS A 284 -14.74 -10.80 -14.55
CA CYS A 284 -14.04 -10.60 -15.82
C CYS A 284 -13.43 -11.93 -16.30
N PRO A 285 -13.70 -12.41 -17.52
CA PRO A 285 -13.02 -13.58 -18.05
C PRO A 285 -11.55 -13.25 -18.33
N PHE A 286 -10.65 -14.13 -17.93
CA PHE A 286 -9.21 -14.01 -18.22
C PHE A 286 -8.91 -14.28 -19.71
N GLY A 287 -9.65 -15.21 -20.33
CA GLY A 287 -9.51 -15.51 -21.76
C GLY A 287 -10.08 -14.43 -22.67
N HIS A 288 -9.64 -14.44 -23.94
CA HIS A 288 -9.99 -13.48 -25.00
C HIS A 288 -9.53 -12.05 -24.71
N LEU A 289 -10.27 -11.26 -23.92
CA LEU A 289 -10.04 -9.81 -23.83
C LEU A 289 -8.90 -9.41 -22.90
N PHE A 290 -8.69 -10.16 -21.82
CA PHE A 290 -7.69 -9.83 -20.81
C PHE A 290 -6.29 -10.33 -21.22
N GLU A 291 -6.18 -11.57 -21.71
CA GLU A 291 -4.91 -12.10 -22.23
C GLU A 291 -4.45 -11.38 -23.51
N GLU A 292 -5.32 -11.21 -24.52
CA GLU A 292 -4.94 -10.55 -25.78
C GLU A 292 -4.71 -9.04 -25.59
N GLY A 293 -5.46 -8.39 -24.70
CA GLY A 293 -5.31 -6.96 -24.43
C GLY A 293 -4.03 -6.62 -23.65
N LEU A 294 -3.56 -7.49 -22.76
CA LEU A 294 -2.45 -7.16 -21.85
C LEU A 294 -1.14 -7.87 -22.19
N MET A 295 -1.13 -8.82 -23.13
CA MET A 295 0.09 -9.52 -23.55
C MET A 295 1.17 -8.59 -24.14
N GLU A 296 0.78 -7.41 -24.63
CA GLU A 296 1.73 -6.42 -25.15
C GLU A 296 2.55 -5.76 -24.02
N LEU A 297 2.08 -5.82 -22.78
CA LEU A 297 2.72 -5.21 -21.63
C LEU A 297 3.86 -6.08 -21.09
N ARG A 298 4.94 -5.44 -20.65
CA ARG A 298 6.11 -6.11 -20.06
C ARG A 298 6.01 -6.12 -18.54
N LEU A 299 4.99 -6.81 -18.03
CA LEU A 299 4.68 -6.78 -16.60
C LEU A 299 5.75 -7.42 -15.72
N LYS A 300 6.03 -6.74 -14.61
CA LYS A 300 6.81 -7.22 -13.46
C LYS A 300 5.93 -7.46 -12.24
N HIS A 301 4.85 -6.70 -12.12
CA HIS A 301 3.91 -6.83 -11.00
C HIS A 301 2.48 -6.87 -11.55
N LEU A 302 1.76 -7.95 -11.22
CA LEU A 302 0.39 -8.17 -11.66
C LEU A 302 -0.52 -8.38 -10.44
N SER A 303 -1.53 -7.53 -10.30
CA SER A 303 -2.57 -7.68 -9.29
C SER A 303 -3.94 -7.69 -9.96
N LEU A 304 -4.70 -8.76 -9.76
CA LEU A 304 -6.02 -8.98 -10.32
C LEU A 304 -7.03 -9.19 -9.23
N CYS A 305 -8.18 -8.54 -9.38
CA CYS A 305 -9.33 -8.76 -8.52
C CYS A 305 -10.58 -9.08 -9.33
N ASN A 306 -11.32 -10.11 -8.91
CA ASN A 306 -12.59 -10.56 -9.51
C ASN A 306 -12.45 -10.97 -10.99
N VAL A 307 -11.42 -11.77 -11.28
CA VAL A 307 -11.12 -12.30 -12.61
C VAL A 307 -11.29 -13.83 -12.59
N SER A 308 -12.03 -14.37 -13.54
CA SER A 308 -12.34 -15.80 -13.64
C SER A 308 -11.54 -16.49 -14.73
N GLY A 309 -11.27 -17.79 -14.54
CA GLY A 309 -10.63 -18.62 -15.56
C GLY A 309 -9.14 -18.35 -15.76
N ILE A 310 -8.43 -17.94 -14.71
CA ILE A 310 -6.99 -17.64 -14.79
C ILE A 310 -6.19 -18.90 -15.02
N ARG A 311 -5.28 -18.84 -15.99
CA ARG A 311 -4.28 -19.88 -16.31
C ARG A 311 -2.90 -19.40 -15.88
N LEU A 312 -2.30 -20.04 -14.88
CA LEU A 312 -0.98 -19.63 -14.38
C LEU A 312 0.12 -19.87 -15.43
N ASN A 313 -0.04 -20.88 -16.28
CA ASN A 313 0.90 -21.12 -17.38
C ASN A 313 0.89 -20.00 -18.42
N ALA A 314 -0.29 -19.44 -18.73
CA ALA A 314 -0.40 -18.28 -19.61
C ALA A 314 0.28 -17.04 -19.02
N ILE A 315 0.08 -16.79 -17.71
CA ILE A 315 0.78 -15.72 -16.98
C ILE A 315 2.30 -15.92 -17.07
N ALA A 316 2.79 -17.13 -16.80
CA ALA A 316 4.23 -17.44 -16.85
C ALA A 316 4.83 -17.25 -18.26
N THR A 317 4.06 -17.60 -19.29
CA THR A 317 4.49 -17.51 -20.70
C THR A 317 4.56 -16.06 -21.18
N ASN A 318 3.52 -15.27 -20.88
CA ASN A 318 3.43 -13.89 -21.34
C ASN A 318 4.33 -12.94 -20.52
N TRP A 319 4.52 -13.24 -19.22
CA TRP A 319 5.32 -12.42 -18.31
C TRP A 319 6.38 -13.25 -17.56
N PRO A 320 7.41 -13.74 -18.27
CA PRO A 320 8.41 -14.65 -17.68
C PRO A 320 9.25 -14.00 -16.57
N ASN A 321 9.33 -12.66 -16.55
CA ASN A 321 10.08 -11.89 -15.56
C ASN A 321 9.21 -11.37 -14.40
N LEU A 322 8.02 -11.94 -14.20
CA LEU A 322 7.11 -11.49 -13.15
C LEU A 322 7.75 -11.66 -11.76
N GLU A 323 7.82 -10.56 -11.01
CA GLU A 323 8.40 -10.46 -9.67
C GLU A 323 7.31 -10.53 -8.57
N SER A 324 6.06 -10.16 -8.90
CA SER A 324 4.92 -10.20 -7.98
C SER A 324 3.62 -10.60 -8.67
N ILE A 325 2.86 -11.49 -8.02
CA ILE A 325 1.49 -11.84 -8.41
C ILE A 325 0.54 -11.67 -7.22
N SER A 326 -0.62 -11.06 -7.47
CA SER A 326 -1.68 -10.86 -6.50
C SER A 326 -3.03 -11.22 -7.12
N LEU A 327 -3.71 -12.25 -6.62
CA LEU A 327 -4.98 -12.75 -7.17
C LEU A 327 -6.06 -12.72 -6.07
N PHE A 328 -7.04 -11.84 -6.20
CA PHE A 328 -8.11 -11.62 -5.23
C PHE A 328 -9.47 -11.93 -5.82
N TYR A 329 -10.28 -12.73 -5.15
CA TYR A 329 -11.58 -13.18 -5.69
C TYR A 329 -11.46 -13.70 -7.12
N CYS A 330 -10.35 -14.38 -7.41
CA CYS A 330 -10.13 -14.97 -8.72
C CYS A 330 -10.49 -16.45 -8.70
N SER A 331 -10.80 -17.01 -9.88
CA SER A 331 -10.85 -18.46 -10.07
C SER A 331 -9.72 -18.92 -10.98
N LEU A 332 -9.10 -20.03 -10.59
CA LEU A 332 -8.06 -20.69 -11.36
C LEU A 332 -8.70 -21.86 -12.14
N VAL A 333 -8.18 -22.14 -13.32
CA VAL A 333 -8.51 -23.36 -14.08
C VAL A 333 -7.26 -24.23 -14.22
N PRO A 334 -7.39 -25.55 -14.44
CA PRO A 334 -6.23 -26.40 -14.68
C PRO A 334 -5.41 -25.88 -15.85
N ASP A 335 -4.09 -25.83 -15.67
CA ASP A 335 -3.18 -25.54 -16.77
C ASP A 335 -3.04 -26.78 -17.66
N GLU A 336 -3.57 -26.70 -18.88
CA GLU A 336 -3.27 -27.63 -19.98
C GLU A 336 -2.62 -26.84 -21.13
N PRO A 337 -1.30 -26.99 -21.37
CA PRO A 337 -0.34 -27.85 -20.68
C PRO A 337 0.08 -27.31 -19.30
N LEU A 338 0.62 -28.19 -18.45
CA LEU A 338 1.15 -27.84 -17.12
C LEU A 338 2.23 -26.76 -17.18
N ILE A 339 2.35 -26.01 -16.08
CA ILE A 339 3.40 -25.01 -15.90
C ILE A 339 4.76 -25.68 -16.09
N SER A 340 5.53 -25.17 -17.05
CA SER A 340 6.84 -25.71 -17.37
C SER A 340 7.83 -25.50 -16.20
N PRO A 341 8.74 -26.46 -15.93
CA PRO A 341 9.82 -26.25 -14.98
C PRO A 341 10.65 -25.01 -15.34
N GLY A 342 10.98 -24.20 -14.35
CA GLY A 342 11.73 -22.96 -14.55
C GLY A 342 10.88 -21.73 -14.90
N CYS A 343 9.56 -21.85 -14.93
CA CYS A 343 8.66 -20.68 -14.86
C CYS A 343 8.74 -20.00 -13.48
N PHE A 344 8.36 -18.71 -13.42
CA PHE A 344 8.31 -17.93 -12.17
C PHE A 344 9.63 -17.84 -11.38
N GLN A 345 10.78 -17.92 -12.05
CA GLN A 345 12.09 -17.80 -11.39
C GLN A 345 12.30 -16.46 -10.68
N SER A 346 11.72 -15.38 -11.21
CA SER A 346 11.81 -14.05 -10.59
C SER A 346 10.74 -13.80 -9.53
N LEU A 347 9.77 -14.70 -9.36
CA LEU A 347 8.59 -14.47 -8.53
C LEU A 347 8.96 -14.48 -7.04
N ALA A 348 8.96 -13.30 -6.43
CA ALA A 348 9.35 -13.09 -5.05
C ALA A 348 8.16 -12.81 -4.12
N ASN A 349 7.05 -12.30 -4.66
CA ASN A 349 5.89 -11.88 -3.87
C ASN A 349 4.61 -12.54 -4.41
N VAL A 350 3.89 -13.24 -3.54
CA VAL A 350 2.63 -13.92 -3.88
C VAL A 350 1.56 -13.51 -2.88
N ARG A 351 0.43 -12.98 -3.37
CA ARG A 351 -0.76 -12.65 -2.59
C ARG A 351 -1.98 -13.35 -3.20
N MET A 352 -2.73 -14.15 -2.43
CA MET A 352 -3.85 -14.92 -3.00
C MET A 352 -5.07 -15.02 -2.10
N ARG A 353 -6.25 -14.82 -2.70
CA ARG A 353 -7.58 -15.15 -2.20
C ARG A 353 -8.45 -15.64 -3.37
N LEU A 354 -8.90 -16.89 -3.35
CA LEU A 354 -9.63 -17.51 -4.46
C LEU A 354 -11.13 -17.70 -4.12
N VAL A 355 -12.00 -17.73 -5.14
CA VAL A 355 -13.48 -17.86 -5.00
C VAL A 355 -13.92 -19.30 -4.67
N THR A 356 -12.97 -20.20 -4.44
CA THR A 356 -13.12 -21.60 -3.99
C THR A 356 -13.68 -22.58 -5.01
N GLU A 357 -12.77 -23.39 -5.57
CA GLU A 357 -12.98 -24.79 -5.96
C GLU A 357 -11.83 -25.63 -5.38
N VAL A 358 -12.02 -26.11 -4.13
CA VAL A 358 -10.95 -26.65 -3.25
C VAL A 358 -9.95 -27.60 -3.93
N LYS A 359 -10.41 -28.48 -4.83
CA LYS A 359 -9.54 -29.45 -5.52
C LYS A 359 -8.67 -28.80 -6.59
N LEU A 360 -9.22 -27.84 -7.32
CA LEU A 360 -8.55 -27.16 -8.44
C LEU A 360 -7.54 -26.15 -7.91
N ASP A 361 -7.93 -25.42 -6.86
CA ASP A 361 -7.07 -24.46 -6.17
C ASP A 361 -5.84 -25.14 -5.55
N ALA A 362 -6.00 -26.34 -4.95
CA ALA A 362 -4.89 -27.11 -4.40
C ALA A 362 -3.89 -27.56 -5.48
N TYR A 363 -4.37 -27.99 -6.66
CA TYR A 363 -3.51 -28.40 -7.77
C TYR A 363 -2.69 -27.22 -8.31
N ALA A 364 -3.36 -26.09 -8.57
CA ALA A 364 -2.72 -24.89 -9.08
C ALA A 364 -1.72 -24.29 -8.08
N MET A 365 -2.05 -24.28 -6.78
CA MET A 365 -1.11 -23.88 -5.72
C MET A 365 0.13 -24.77 -5.68
N ASN A 366 -0.05 -26.09 -5.77
CA ASN A 366 1.08 -27.02 -5.78
C ASN A 366 1.98 -26.78 -6.98
N ALA A 367 1.40 -26.55 -8.17
CA ALA A 367 2.16 -26.21 -9.37
C ALA A 367 2.94 -24.89 -9.20
N LEU A 368 2.31 -23.86 -8.64
CA LEU A 368 2.97 -22.59 -8.34
C LEU A 368 4.12 -22.76 -7.34
N PHE A 369 3.88 -23.39 -6.18
CA PHE A 369 4.91 -23.56 -5.16
C PHE A 369 6.04 -24.48 -5.60
N SER A 370 5.79 -25.43 -6.49
CA SER A 370 6.84 -26.29 -7.05
C SER A 370 7.76 -25.56 -8.04
N THR A 371 7.28 -24.47 -8.66
CA THR A 371 8.02 -23.71 -9.69
C THR A 371 8.63 -22.42 -9.15
N ALA A 372 7.89 -21.69 -8.32
CA ALA A 372 8.31 -20.42 -7.71
C ALA A 372 9.18 -20.66 -6.46
N THR A 373 10.45 -20.97 -6.68
CA THR A 373 11.40 -21.29 -5.60
C THR A 373 11.94 -20.06 -4.85
N ASN A 374 11.79 -18.86 -5.43
CA ASN A 374 12.35 -17.60 -4.90
C ASN A 374 11.34 -16.75 -4.13
N ILE A 375 10.19 -17.32 -3.72
CA ILE A 375 9.19 -16.59 -2.93
C ILE A 375 9.81 -16.16 -1.60
N THR A 376 9.80 -14.85 -1.36
CA THR A 376 10.26 -14.22 -0.11
C THR A 376 9.10 -13.70 0.74
N THR A 377 8.01 -13.29 0.10
CA THR A 377 6.79 -12.80 0.75
C THR A 377 5.60 -13.60 0.25
N LEU A 378 4.88 -14.24 1.18
CA LEU A 378 3.67 -14.99 0.90
C LEU A 378 2.51 -14.46 1.75
N HIS A 379 1.41 -14.10 1.12
CA HIS A 379 0.18 -13.69 1.78
C HIS A 379 -0.97 -14.52 1.23
N LEU A 380 -1.62 -15.27 2.12
CA LEU A 380 -2.77 -16.10 1.81
C LEU A 380 -3.94 -15.62 2.63
N ASP A 381 -5.08 -15.46 1.97
CA ASP A 381 -6.31 -15.00 2.59
C ASP A 381 -7.41 -16.05 2.42
N GLY A 382 -8.15 -16.24 3.50
CA GLY A 382 -9.23 -17.20 3.62
C GLY A 382 -8.80 -18.50 4.28
N THR A 383 -9.73 -19.09 5.03
CA THR A 383 -9.55 -20.33 5.80
C THR A 383 -9.01 -21.47 4.95
N ILE A 384 -9.53 -21.65 3.73
CA ILE A 384 -9.16 -22.76 2.85
C ILE A 384 -7.71 -22.62 2.35
N MET A 385 -7.34 -21.44 1.83
CA MET A 385 -5.98 -21.20 1.31
C MET A 385 -4.93 -21.32 2.41
N CYS A 386 -5.22 -20.75 3.59
CA CYS A 386 -4.36 -20.88 4.76
C CYS A 386 -4.20 -22.35 5.19
N GLY A 387 -5.30 -23.10 5.28
CA GLY A 387 -5.27 -24.53 5.63
C GLY A 387 -4.48 -25.39 4.65
N LEU A 388 -4.70 -25.19 3.34
CA LEU A 388 -3.97 -25.90 2.28
C LEU A 388 -2.46 -25.65 2.36
N PHE A 389 -2.03 -24.40 2.53
CA PHE A 389 -0.62 -24.08 2.65
C PHE A 389 0.02 -24.68 3.90
N LEU A 390 -0.67 -24.61 5.05
CA LEU A 390 -0.17 -25.19 6.30
C LEU A 390 -0.01 -26.71 6.19
N ALA A 391 -0.97 -27.41 5.58
CA ALA A 391 -0.85 -28.83 5.30
C ALA A 391 0.29 -29.15 4.32
N HIS A 392 0.50 -28.29 3.32
CA HIS A 392 1.55 -28.46 2.31
C HIS A 392 2.96 -28.28 2.87
N CYS A 393 3.14 -27.46 3.92
CA CYS A 393 4.42 -27.27 4.60
C CYS A 393 4.99 -28.58 5.16
N ARG A 394 4.20 -29.64 5.32
CA ARG A 394 4.69 -30.98 5.70
C ARG A 394 5.55 -31.64 4.61
N TYR A 395 5.27 -31.33 3.35
CA TYR A 395 5.89 -32.00 2.20
C TYR A 395 6.92 -31.12 1.49
N GLN A 396 6.82 -29.79 1.66
CA GLN A 396 7.69 -28.83 1.00
C GLN A 396 8.36 -27.89 2.00
N THR A 397 9.66 -27.67 1.80
CA THR A 397 10.42 -26.64 2.51
C THR A 397 10.46 -25.37 1.66
N PHE A 398 10.20 -24.23 2.29
CA PHE A 398 10.25 -22.92 1.69
C PHE A 398 11.44 -22.14 2.25
N ILE A 399 12.60 -22.32 1.62
CA ILE A 399 13.89 -21.85 2.14
C ILE A 399 14.08 -20.32 2.07
N ASN A 400 13.23 -19.60 1.34
CA ASN A 400 13.41 -18.17 1.07
C ASN A 400 12.32 -17.29 1.69
N ILE A 401 11.23 -17.88 2.20
CA ILE A 401 10.12 -17.09 2.76
C ILE A 401 10.61 -16.40 4.04
N GLN A 402 10.59 -15.07 4.02
CA GLN A 402 10.95 -14.22 5.14
C GLN A 402 9.72 -13.57 5.78
N ARG A 403 8.64 -13.42 5.01
CA ARG A 403 7.39 -12.79 5.45
C ARG A 403 6.21 -13.66 5.06
N LEU A 404 5.39 -14.01 6.05
CA LEU A 404 4.19 -14.83 5.87
C LEU A 404 2.97 -14.11 6.43
N THR A 405 1.92 -13.96 5.64
CA THR A 405 0.61 -13.52 6.11
C THR A 405 -0.40 -14.64 5.89
N LEU A 406 -1.03 -15.09 6.98
CA LEU A 406 -2.15 -16.02 6.99
C LEU A 406 -3.38 -15.24 7.45
N ALA A 407 -4.04 -14.57 6.51
CA ALA A 407 -5.24 -13.75 6.74
C ALA A 407 -6.46 -14.65 6.95
N THR A 408 -6.60 -15.07 8.20
CA THR A 408 -7.72 -15.86 8.70
C THR A 408 -7.82 -15.65 10.21
N ASP A 409 -9.03 -15.60 10.73
CA ASP A 409 -9.36 -15.64 12.15
C ASP A 409 -9.73 -17.06 12.62
N ALA A 410 -9.74 -18.02 11.70
CA ALA A 410 -10.24 -19.37 11.92
C ALA A 410 -9.39 -20.14 12.94
N GLN A 411 -10.07 -21.01 13.69
CA GLN A 411 -9.42 -21.98 14.57
C GLN A 411 -8.80 -23.13 13.76
N LEU A 412 -7.83 -23.83 14.35
CA LEU A 412 -7.12 -24.95 13.71
C LEU A 412 -8.05 -26.03 13.14
N SER A 413 -9.15 -26.35 13.83
CA SER A 413 -10.15 -27.32 13.35
C SER A 413 -10.80 -26.90 12.05
N ALA A 414 -11.12 -25.61 11.90
CA ALA A 414 -11.69 -25.03 10.69
C ALA A 414 -10.68 -24.92 9.55
N LEU A 415 -9.39 -24.81 9.87
CA LEU A 415 -8.30 -24.87 8.88
C LEU A 415 -8.02 -26.30 8.41
N ALA A 416 -8.60 -27.32 9.06
CA ALA A 416 -8.28 -28.74 8.85
C ALA A 416 -6.79 -29.06 9.05
N VAL A 417 -6.14 -28.37 10.00
CA VAL A 417 -4.71 -28.49 10.30
C VAL A 417 -4.52 -29.16 11.66
N THR A 418 -3.56 -30.09 11.74
CA THR A 418 -3.17 -30.77 12.98
C THR A 418 -2.02 -30.06 13.69
N VAL A 419 -1.78 -30.41 14.96
CA VAL A 419 -0.61 -29.89 15.70
C VAL A 419 0.71 -30.31 15.04
N ASP A 420 0.76 -31.49 14.43
CA ASP A 420 1.96 -31.97 13.75
C ASP A 420 2.29 -31.16 12.49
N ASP A 421 1.27 -30.69 11.77
CA ASP A 421 1.45 -29.79 10.62
C ASP A 421 2.08 -28.46 11.06
N LEU A 422 1.64 -27.92 12.22
CA LEU A 422 2.22 -26.70 12.81
C LEU A 422 3.67 -26.92 13.30
N ARG A 423 4.02 -28.12 13.79
CA ARG A 423 5.42 -28.43 14.12
C ARG A 423 6.31 -28.45 12.88
N CYS A 424 5.80 -29.00 11.77
CA CYS A 424 6.52 -29.02 10.49
C CYS A 424 6.77 -27.61 9.95
N LEU A 425 5.86 -26.66 10.23
CA LEU A 425 5.98 -25.26 9.80
C LEU A 425 7.33 -24.64 10.17
N ALA A 426 7.80 -24.85 11.41
CA ALA A 426 9.08 -24.31 11.87
C ALA A 426 10.28 -24.87 11.08
N SER A 427 10.24 -26.16 10.74
CA SER A 427 11.29 -26.77 9.91
C SER A 427 11.24 -26.36 8.45
N SER A 428 10.05 -26.01 7.95
CA SER A 428 9.79 -25.67 6.55
C SER A 428 10.01 -24.19 6.23
N LEU A 429 9.93 -23.31 7.23
CA LEU A 429 10.07 -21.85 7.09
C LEU A 429 11.26 -21.31 7.88
N ARG A 430 12.46 -21.82 7.58
CA ARG A 430 13.67 -21.54 8.37
C ARG A 430 14.13 -20.08 8.33
N THR A 431 13.80 -19.36 7.27
CA THR A 431 14.18 -17.95 7.07
C THR A 431 13.10 -16.97 7.51
N LEU A 432 11.98 -17.46 8.07
CA LEU A 432 10.87 -16.62 8.45
C LEU A 432 11.30 -15.62 9.53
N ARG A 433 10.99 -14.35 9.29
CA ARG A 433 11.28 -13.24 10.21
C ARG A 433 10.02 -12.56 10.69
N HIS A 434 8.98 -12.55 9.87
CA HIS A 434 7.70 -11.91 10.17
C HIS A 434 6.54 -12.84 9.83
N ALA A 435 5.60 -12.97 10.75
CA ALA A 435 4.32 -13.62 10.49
C ALA A 435 3.16 -12.71 10.92
N ALA A 436 2.12 -12.64 10.09
CA ALA A 436 0.88 -11.93 10.40
C ALA A 436 -0.31 -12.87 10.30
N THR A 437 -1.17 -12.84 11.31
CA THR A 437 -2.42 -13.61 11.33
C THR A 437 -3.38 -13.07 12.40
N ASP A 438 -4.67 -13.14 12.10
CA ASP A 438 -5.74 -12.78 13.03
C ASP A 438 -6.23 -14.00 13.85
N SER A 439 -5.78 -15.22 13.51
CA SER A 439 -6.09 -16.45 14.22
C SER A 439 -5.27 -16.58 15.50
N PHE A 440 -5.95 -16.56 16.64
CA PHE A 440 -5.31 -16.71 17.95
C PHE A 440 -4.50 -18.01 18.07
N HIS A 441 -4.98 -19.12 17.50
CA HIS A 441 -4.28 -20.41 17.60
C HIS A 441 -2.99 -20.44 16.77
N LEU A 442 -2.99 -19.84 15.56
CA LEU A 442 -1.78 -19.73 14.75
C LEU A 442 -0.76 -18.82 15.43
N ARG A 443 -1.20 -17.70 16.01
CA ARG A 443 -0.32 -16.80 16.79
C ARG A 443 0.37 -17.55 17.94
N LEU A 444 -0.38 -18.28 18.76
CA LEU A 444 0.19 -19.09 19.85
C LEU A 444 1.21 -20.11 19.32
N SER A 445 0.93 -20.72 18.16
CA SER A 445 1.82 -21.69 17.53
C SER A 445 3.14 -21.05 17.09
N PHE A 446 3.09 -19.88 16.43
CA PHE A 446 4.29 -19.14 16.09
C PHE A 446 5.08 -18.70 17.33
N GLN A 447 4.40 -18.20 18.37
CA GLN A 447 5.06 -17.81 19.63
C GLN A 447 5.79 -18.99 20.27
N PHE A 448 5.20 -20.19 20.23
CA PHE A 448 5.76 -21.37 20.86
C PHE A 448 6.89 -22.03 20.04
N TYR A 449 6.66 -22.24 18.74
CA TYR A 449 7.60 -22.99 17.88
C TYR A 449 8.61 -22.12 17.13
N MET A 450 8.35 -20.81 16.98
CA MET A 450 9.18 -19.88 16.21
C MET A 450 9.39 -18.56 16.96
N PRO A 451 9.98 -18.56 18.17
CA PRO A 451 10.04 -17.40 19.06
C PRO A 451 10.81 -16.20 18.50
N ASN A 452 11.63 -16.39 17.47
CA ASN A 452 12.39 -15.33 16.81
C ASN A 452 11.59 -14.61 15.71
N VAL A 453 10.39 -15.09 15.38
CA VAL A 453 9.51 -14.50 14.37
C VAL A 453 8.69 -13.37 15.00
N LYS A 454 8.74 -12.18 14.41
CA LYS A 454 7.89 -11.06 14.81
C LYS A 454 6.45 -11.31 14.39
N LEU A 455 5.50 -11.03 15.28
CA LEU A 455 4.07 -11.32 15.07
C LEU A 455 3.22 -10.07 15.01
N HIS A 456 2.47 -9.93 13.92
CA HIS A 456 1.58 -8.80 13.66
C HIS A 456 0.15 -9.25 13.39
N TRP A 457 -0.81 -8.34 13.53
CA TRP A 457 -2.17 -8.53 13.01
C TRP A 457 -2.15 -8.33 11.49
N CYS A 458 -3.09 -8.93 10.75
CA CYS A 458 -3.15 -8.72 9.30
C CYS A 458 -3.58 -7.31 8.94
N HIS A 459 -4.40 -6.70 9.80
CA HIS A 459 -4.91 -5.35 9.63
C HIS A 459 -4.33 -4.42 10.70
N CYS A 460 -4.11 -3.16 10.33
CA CYS A 460 -3.67 -2.16 11.29
C CYS A 460 -4.81 -1.83 12.27
N THR A 461 -4.66 -2.24 13.52
CA THR A 461 -5.67 -2.06 14.58
C THR A 461 -5.90 -0.60 14.92
N THR A 462 -4.86 0.24 14.88
CA THR A 462 -4.99 1.69 15.06
C THR A 462 -5.87 2.30 13.97
N CYS A 463 -5.68 1.89 12.71
CA CYS A 463 -6.48 2.38 11.59
C CYS A 463 -7.96 2.02 11.73
N ALA A 464 -8.23 0.74 12.00
CA ALA A 464 -9.60 0.26 12.18
C ALA A 464 -10.30 0.95 13.35
N ALA A 465 -9.58 1.22 14.44
CA ALA A 465 -10.16 1.84 15.64
C ALA A 465 -10.38 3.35 15.50
N GLU A 466 -9.50 4.07 14.82
CA GLU A 466 -9.47 5.54 14.84
C GLU A 466 -10.17 6.17 13.63
N PHE A 467 -10.09 5.56 12.45
CA PHE A 467 -10.66 6.10 11.22
C PHE A 467 -12.16 6.49 11.33
N PRO A 468 -13.07 5.61 11.80
CA PRO A 468 -14.49 5.95 11.90
C PRO A 468 -14.80 7.02 12.95
N ARG A 469 -13.89 7.27 13.91
CA ARG A 469 -14.13 8.21 15.02
C ARG A 469 -13.86 9.66 14.68
N LEU A 470 -13.25 9.94 13.52
CA LEU A 470 -12.83 11.29 13.18
C LEU A 470 -13.98 12.22 12.78
N ASN A 471 -14.98 11.72 12.05
CA ASN A 471 -16.21 12.47 11.72
C ASN A 471 -17.31 11.53 11.18
N ALA A 472 -18.51 12.08 10.99
CA ALA A 472 -19.69 11.35 10.52
C ALA A 472 -19.53 10.77 9.10
N LEU A 473 -18.89 11.49 8.18
CA LEU A 473 -18.65 11.03 6.82
C LEU A 473 -17.76 9.77 6.82
N GLN A 474 -16.65 9.82 7.54
CA GLN A 474 -15.75 8.68 7.67
C GLN A 474 -16.39 7.51 8.40
N ASN A 475 -17.24 7.76 9.39
CA ASN A 475 -18.03 6.71 10.01
C ASN A 475 -18.99 6.04 9.02
N ALA A 476 -19.65 6.83 8.16
CA ALA A 476 -20.55 6.29 7.13
C ALA A 476 -19.79 5.47 6.09
N LEU A 477 -18.65 5.98 5.59
CA LEU A 477 -17.76 5.25 4.69
C LEU A 477 -17.27 3.94 5.32
N TRP A 478 -16.80 3.99 6.56
CA TRP A 478 -16.34 2.81 7.30
C TRP A 478 -17.46 1.79 7.52
N THR A 479 -18.67 2.24 7.86
CA THR A 479 -19.82 1.35 8.02
C THR A 479 -20.14 0.63 6.72
N GLY A 480 -20.02 1.28 5.55
CA GLY A 480 -20.18 0.60 4.26
C GLY A 480 -19.06 -0.39 3.90
N VAL A 481 -17.90 -0.30 4.55
CA VAL A 481 -16.77 -1.23 4.38
C VAL A 481 -16.85 -2.41 5.36
N VAL A 482 -17.36 -2.19 6.58
CA VAL A 482 -17.49 -3.25 7.59
C VAL A 482 -18.82 -4.00 7.48
N ALA A 483 -19.93 -3.31 7.17
CA ALA A 483 -21.26 -3.91 6.99
C ALA A 483 -21.36 -4.67 5.67
#